data_AF-A0A934F2S1-F1
#
_entry.id   AF-A0A934F2S1-F1
#
_cell.length_a   1.000
_cell.length_b   1.000
_cell.length_c   1.000
_cell.angle_alpha   90.00
_cell.angle_beta   90.00
_cell.angle_gamma   90.00
#
_symmetry.space_group_name_H-M   'P 1'
#
loop_
_entity.id
_entity.type
_entity.pdbx_description
1 polymer ?
#
loop_
_entity_poly.entity_id
_entity_poly.type
_entity_poly.pdbx_seq_one_letter_code
_entity_poly.pdbx_strand_id
1 'polypeptide(L)'
;MMNLQKPTLIQVTAWMTLVSGVVNLFWGFVASGTALATIIGVLCIPFTILPAVLGVFELIYAAKLFSEPPQILRPSTNIAVFEIASALTGNLFSTAVGILALVFYNDPAVKDYFARLNGALPPQPEP
;
A
#
# COMPACT_ATOMS: atom_id res chain seq x y z
N MET A 1 5.05 -10.29 -28.25
CA MET A 1 4.25 -9.45 -27.32
C MET A 1 5.08 -9.24 -26.07
N MET A 2 5.10 -8.06 -25.44
CA MET A 2 5.86 -7.89 -24.18
C MET A 2 5.15 -8.68 -23.07
N ASN A 3 5.65 -9.89 -22.75
CA ASN A 3 5.13 -10.67 -21.64
C ASN A 3 5.77 -10.17 -20.34
N LEU A 4 5.17 -9.12 -19.75
CA LEU A 4 5.55 -8.64 -18.44
C LEU A 4 4.89 -9.55 -17.39
N GLN A 5 5.42 -10.77 -17.23
CA GLN A 5 4.86 -11.74 -16.30
C GLN A 5 4.90 -11.19 -14.88
N LYS A 6 3.71 -10.96 -14.31
CA LYS A 6 3.56 -10.39 -12.97
C LYS A 6 3.98 -11.43 -11.93
N PRO A 7 4.98 -11.14 -11.07
CA PRO A 7 5.39 -12.06 -10.02
C PRO A 7 4.22 -12.34 -9.07
N THR A 8 4.12 -13.57 -8.57
CA THR A 8 3.13 -13.93 -7.53
C THR A 8 3.22 -13.00 -6.33
N LEU A 9 4.43 -12.57 -5.99
CA LEU A 9 4.68 -11.64 -4.88
C LEU A 9 4.04 -10.26 -5.12
N ILE A 10 4.01 -9.75 -6.36
CA ILE A 10 3.27 -8.51 -6.69
C ILE A 10 1.77 -8.69 -6.53
N GLN A 11 1.23 -9.86 -6.90
CA GLN A 11 -0.19 -10.18 -6.72
C GLN A 11 -0.57 -10.26 -5.24
N VAL A 12 0.30 -10.84 -4.40
CA VAL A 12 0.11 -10.85 -2.94
C VAL A 12 0.16 -9.44 -2.40
N THR A 13 1.14 -8.62 -2.79
CA THR A 13 1.19 -7.19 -2.40
C THR A 13 -0.08 -6.46 -2.80
N ALA A 14 -0.62 -6.68 -4.00
CA ALA A 14 -1.85 -6.04 -4.45
C ALA A 14 -3.05 -6.36 -3.54
N TRP A 15 -3.22 -7.63 -3.17
CA TRP A 15 -4.28 -8.04 -2.25
C TRP A 15 -4.07 -7.53 -0.83
N MET A 16 -2.86 -7.60 -0.30
CA MET A 16 -2.56 -7.08 1.04
C MET A 16 -2.79 -5.58 1.11
N THR A 17 -2.33 -4.81 0.12
CA THR A 17 -2.56 -3.36 0.06
C THR A 17 -4.05 -3.04 -0.09
N LEU A 18 -4.82 -3.82 -0.85
CA LEU A 18 -6.27 -3.65 -0.94
C LEU A 18 -6.95 -3.84 0.42
N VAL A 19 -6.64 -4.94 1.10
CA VAL A 19 -7.23 -5.27 2.40
C VAL A 19 -6.82 -4.23 3.46
N SER A 20 -5.54 -3.84 3.48
CA SER A 20 -5.05 -2.77 4.35
C SER A 20 -5.78 -1.46 4.09
N GLY A 21 -5.98 -1.11 2.82
CA GLY A 21 -6.70 0.11 2.43
C GLY A 21 -8.11 0.17 3.00
N VAL A 22 -8.84 -0.95 2.92
CA VAL A 22 -10.18 -1.07 3.51
C VAL A 22 -10.12 -0.94 5.04
N VAL A 23 -9.21 -1.66 5.70
CA VAL A 23 -9.05 -1.63 7.16
C VAL A 23 -8.69 -0.22 7.65
N ASN A 24 -7.76 0.45 6.97
CA ASN A 24 -7.31 1.81 7.27
C ASN A 24 -8.45 2.83 7.13
N LEU A 25 -9.30 2.68 6.12
CA LEU A 25 -10.46 3.54 5.92
C LEU A 25 -11.46 3.38 7.08
N PHE A 26 -11.84 2.15 7.42
CA PHE A 26 -12.71 1.89 8.57
C PHE A 26 -12.11 2.38 9.89
N TRP A 27 -10.81 2.11 10.10
CA TRP A 27 -10.11 2.54 11.31
C TRP A 27 -10.08 4.07 11.44
N GLY A 28 -9.78 4.78 10.36
CA GLY A 28 -9.76 6.25 10.35
C GLY A 28 -11.14 6.87 10.62
N PHE A 29 -12.22 6.25 10.13
CA PHE A 29 -13.59 6.69 10.44
C PHE A 29 -13.95 6.45 11.91
N VAL A 30 -13.68 5.26 12.46
CA VAL A 30 -13.97 4.95 13.87
C VAL A 30 -13.13 5.84 14.79
N ALA A 31 -11.82 5.94 14.53
CA ALA A 31 -10.91 6.76 15.32
C ALA A 31 -11.33 8.23 15.30
N SER A 32 -11.62 8.81 14.13
CA SER A 32 -12.05 10.21 14.02
C SER A 32 -13.45 10.45 14.62
N GLY A 33 -14.37 9.49 14.49
CA GLY A 33 -15.69 9.55 15.11
C GLY A 33 -15.63 9.54 16.64
N THR A 34 -14.78 8.69 17.22
CA THR A 34 -14.55 8.65 18.68
C THR A 34 -13.80 9.90 19.17
N ALA A 35 -12.90 10.46 18.37
CA ALA A 35 -12.16 11.67 18.68
C ALA A 35 -13.09 12.89 18.86
N LEU A 36 -14.13 13.01 18.03
CA LEU A 36 -15.15 14.06 18.15
C LEU A 36 -15.96 14.00 19.45
N ALA A 37 -15.98 12.85 20.14
CA ALA A 37 -16.70 12.70 21.40
C ALA A 37 -15.98 13.34 22.61
N THR A 38 -14.73 13.80 22.45
CA THR A 38 -13.93 14.33 23.56
C THR A 38 -13.17 15.60 23.15
N ILE A 39 -13.01 16.55 24.08
CA ILE A 39 -12.28 17.82 23.82
C ILE A 39 -10.81 17.54 23.44
N ILE A 40 -10.19 16.54 24.07
CA ILE A 40 -8.82 16.10 23.76
C ILE A 40 -8.78 15.42 22.39
N GLY A 41 -9.76 14.57 22.08
CA GLY A 41 -9.85 13.90 20.79
C GLY A 41 -9.99 14.87 19.61
N VAL A 42 -10.71 15.99 19.78
CA VAL A 42 -10.81 17.02 18.73
C VAL A 42 -9.43 17.59 18.33
N LEU A 43 -8.53 17.80 19.29
CA LEU A 43 -7.15 18.21 19.03
C LEU A 43 -6.34 17.11 18.31
N CYS A 44 -6.71 15.85 18.51
CA CYS A 44 -6.06 14.69 17.90
C CYS A 44 -6.63 14.31 16.52
N ILE A 45 -7.68 14.98 16.03
CA ILE A 45 -8.27 14.72 14.69
C ILE A 45 -7.24 14.67 13.56
N PRO A 46 -6.24 15.58 13.48
CA PRO A 46 -5.22 15.52 12.43
C PRO A 46 -4.42 14.20 12.43
N PHE A 47 -4.30 13.55 13.59
CA PHE A 47 -3.65 12.25 13.73
C PHE A 47 -4.61 11.09 13.45
N THR A 48 -5.86 11.17 13.90
CA THR A 48 -6.84 10.09 13.71
C THR A 48 -7.39 9.98 12.29
N ILE A 49 -7.25 11.04 11.47
CA ILE A 49 -7.64 11.01 10.05
C ILE A 49 -6.55 10.42 9.15
N LEU A 50 -5.31 10.33 9.64
CA LEU A 50 -4.17 9.81 8.87
C LEU A 50 -4.45 8.40 8.29
N PRO A 51 -5.00 7.42 9.06
CA PRO A 51 -5.34 6.11 8.52
C PRO A 51 -6.38 6.18 7.38
N ALA A 52 -7.37 7.07 7.45
CA ALA A 52 -8.35 7.20 6.38
C ALA A 52 -7.72 7.69 5.07
N VAL A 53 -6.82 8.67 5.15
CA VAL A 53 -6.08 9.19 4.00
C VAL A 53 -5.17 8.11 3.39
N LEU A 54 -4.47 7.35 4.23
CA LEU A 54 -3.65 6.22 3.78
C LEU A 54 -4.49 5.15 3.10
N GLY A 55 -5.67 4.83 3.67
CA GLY A 55 -6.59 3.88 3.08
C GLY A 55 -6.99 4.24 1.66
N VAL A 56 -7.26 5.52 1.39
CA VAL A 56 -7.56 5.99 0.03
C VAL A 56 -6.36 5.79 -0.91
N PHE A 57 -5.15 6.14 -0.49
CA PHE A 57 -3.95 5.95 -1.31
C PHE A 57 -3.64 4.48 -1.59
N GLU A 58 -3.86 3.60 -0.62
CA GLU A 58 -3.70 2.16 -0.75
C GLU A 58 -4.71 1.56 -1.73
N LEU A 59 -5.99 1.94 -1.65
CA LEU A 59 -7.00 1.50 -2.60
C LEU A 59 -6.66 1.93 -4.03
N ILE A 60 -6.20 3.16 -4.22
CA ILE A 60 -5.75 3.64 -5.54
C ILE A 60 -4.52 2.85 -6.00
N TYR A 61 -3.55 2.62 -5.13
CA TYR A 61 -2.34 1.87 -5.48
C TYR A 61 -2.66 0.42 -5.85
N ALA A 62 -3.50 -0.25 -5.06
CA ALA A 62 -3.96 -1.61 -5.33
C ALA A 62 -4.73 -1.69 -6.65
N ALA A 63 -5.65 -0.76 -6.92
CA ALA A 63 -6.38 -0.71 -8.19
C ALA A 63 -5.44 -0.58 -9.40
N LYS A 64 -4.40 0.26 -9.29
CA LYS A 64 -3.38 0.38 -10.33
C LYS A 64 -2.54 -0.90 -10.45
N LEU A 65 -2.25 -1.57 -9.34
CA LEU A 65 -1.50 -2.83 -9.33
C LEU A 65 -2.31 -3.99 -9.91
N PHE A 66 -3.64 -3.97 -9.85
CA PHE A 66 -4.54 -4.93 -10.50
C PHE A 66 -4.87 -4.58 -11.96
N SER A 67 -4.51 -3.40 -12.45
CA SER A 67 -4.87 -2.96 -13.81
C SER A 67 -4.21 -3.82 -14.89
N GLU A 68 -5.00 -4.10 -15.93
CA GLU A 68 -4.58 -4.71 -17.19
C GLU A 68 -5.05 -3.81 -18.34
N PRO A 69 -4.14 -3.20 -19.14
CA PRO A 69 -2.69 -3.38 -19.15
C PRO A 69 -1.97 -2.79 -17.91
N PRO A 70 -0.76 -3.29 -17.58
CA PRO A 70 0.00 -2.81 -16.42
C PRO A 70 0.30 -1.30 -16.52
N GLN A 71 -0.07 -0.54 -15.48
CA GLN A 71 0.26 0.88 -15.41
C GLN A 71 1.70 1.07 -14.93
N ILE A 72 2.39 2.11 -15.43
CA ILE A 72 3.73 2.47 -14.97
C ILE A 72 3.65 2.91 -13.50
N LEU A 73 4.29 2.12 -12.63
CA LEU A 73 4.24 2.27 -11.18
C LEU A 73 5.64 2.07 -10.59
N ARG A 74 5.87 2.66 -9.42
CA ARG A 74 7.05 2.40 -8.59
C ARG A 74 6.64 1.72 -7.28
N PRO A 75 7.56 1.00 -6.62
CA PRO A 75 7.35 0.57 -5.24
C PRO A 75 6.98 1.77 -4.36
N SER A 76 5.85 1.71 -3.66
CA SER A 76 5.33 2.82 -2.86
C SER A 76 5.87 2.77 -1.43
N THR A 77 7.19 2.84 -1.27
CA THR A 77 7.86 2.82 0.05
C THR A 77 7.29 3.85 1.02
N ASN A 78 6.85 5.02 0.53
CA ASN A 78 6.21 6.04 1.35
C ASN A 78 4.90 5.54 1.98
N ILE A 79 4.07 4.80 1.23
CA ILE A 79 2.82 4.21 1.74
C ILE A 79 3.18 3.20 2.84
N ALA A 80 4.14 2.31 2.58
CA ALA A 80 4.56 1.30 3.56
C ALA A 80 5.13 1.92 4.86
N VAL A 81 5.85 3.04 4.78
CA VAL A 81 6.33 3.77 5.98
C VAL A 81 5.17 4.36 6.77
N PHE A 82 4.17 4.92 6.09
CA PHE A 82 2.99 5.45 6.77
C PHE A 82 2.09 4.35 7.36
N GLU A 83 2.01 3.19 6.72
CA GLU A 83 1.39 1.99 7.30
C GLU A 83 2.07 1.59 8.61
N ILE A 84 3.41 1.64 8.67
CA ILE A 84 4.14 1.39 9.92
C ILE A 84 3.83 2.48 10.96
N ALA A 85 3.74 3.75 10.54
CA ALA A 85 3.38 4.85 11.43
C ALA A 85 1.94 4.75 11.98
N SER A 86 1.06 4.00 11.32
CA SER A 86 -0.30 3.75 11.81
C SER A 86 -0.34 3.01 13.16
N ALA A 87 0.76 2.38 13.57
CA ALA A 87 0.97 1.85 14.92
C ALA A 87 0.70 2.90 16.02
N LEU A 88 1.05 4.17 15.77
CA LEU A 88 0.81 5.28 16.70
C LEU A 88 -0.68 5.54 16.96
N THR A 89 -1.53 5.11 16.01
CA THR A 89 -3.00 5.21 16.11
C THR A 89 -3.65 3.87 16.49
N GLY A 90 -2.85 2.87 16.89
CA GLY A 90 -3.31 1.55 17.30
C GLY A 90 -3.62 0.58 16.16
N ASN A 91 -3.32 0.91 14.90
CA ASN A 91 -3.58 0.03 13.76
C ASN A 91 -2.41 -0.95 13.51
N LEU A 92 -2.37 -2.02 14.31
CA LEU A 92 -1.33 -3.05 14.21
C LEU A 92 -1.42 -3.87 12.91
N PHE A 93 -2.61 -3.99 12.32
CA PHE A 93 -2.78 -4.72 11.07
C PHE A 93 -2.07 -4.02 9.91
N SER A 94 -2.35 -2.72 9.73
CA SER A 94 -1.69 -1.93 8.68
C SER A 94 -0.17 -1.87 8.91
N THR A 95 0.27 -1.78 10.18
CA THR A 95 1.70 -1.86 10.53
C THR A 95 2.37 -3.13 10.00
N ALA A 96 1.72 -4.30 10.17
CA ALA A 96 2.25 -5.56 9.65
C ALA A 96 2.30 -5.58 8.11
N VAL A 97 1.26 -5.06 7.45
CA VAL A 97 1.22 -4.95 5.99
C VAL A 97 2.34 -4.05 5.46
N GLY A 98 2.61 -2.91 6.10
CA GLY A 98 3.70 -2.02 5.73
C GLY A 98 5.08 -2.69 5.80
N ILE A 99 5.33 -3.46 6.87
CA ILE A 99 6.58 -4.24 6.99
C ILE A 99 6.69 -5.27 5.87
N LEU A 100 5.63 -6.04 5.63
CA LEU A 100 5.61 -7.05 4.56
C LEU A 100 5.82 -6.42 3.18
N ALA A 101 5.21 -5.26 2.91
CA ALA A 101 5.40 -4.51 1.68
C ALA A 101 6.86 -4.10 1.48
N LEU A 102 7.55 -3.62 2.53
CA LEU A 102 8.98 -3.28 2.44
C LEU A 102 9.85 -4.51 2.17
N VAL A 103 9.57 -5.64 2.81
CA VAL A 103 10.29 -6.90 2.56
C VAL A 103 10.09 -7.33 1.10
N PHE A 104 8.86 -7.27 0.62
CA PHE A 104 8.47 -7.61 -0.74
C PHE A 104 9.09 -6.69 -1.78
N TYR A 105 9.17 -5.38 -1.51
CA TYR A 105 9.87 -4.44 -2.39
C TYR A 105 11.38 -4.64 -2.42
N ASN A 106 11.95 -5.30 -1.41
CA ASN A 106 13.36 -5.62 -1.39
C ASN A 106 13.71 -6.87 -2.23
N ASP A 107 12.73 -7.70 -2.57
CA ASP A 107 12.91 -8.92 -3.36
C ASP A 107 13.41 -8.61 -4.80
N PRO A 108 14.42 -9.34 -5.30
CA PRO A 108 14.99 -9.08 -6.62
C PRO A 108 13.98 -9.25 -7.76
N ALA A 109 13.05 -10.21 -7.68
CA ALA A 109 12.06 -10.42 -8.74
C ALA A 109 11.06 -9.24 -8.82
N VAL A 110 10.73 -8.64 -7.67
CA VAL A 110 9.89 -7.44 -7.60
C VAL A 110 10.60 -6.22 -8.18
N LYS A 111 11.88 -6.03 -7.83
CA LYS A 111 12.70 -4.93 -8.37
C LYS A 111 12.84 -5.05 -9.89
N ASP A 112 13.11 -6.24 -10.39
CA ASP A 112 13.22 -6.51 -11.82
C ASP A 112 11.89 -6.27 -12.55
N TYR A 113 10.76 -6.69 -11.96
CA TYR A 113 9.44 -6.43 -12.51
C TYR A 113 9.19 -4.92 -12.66
N PHE A 114 9.41 -4.14 -11.60
CA PHE A 114 9.23 -2.69 -11.67
C PHE A 114 10.24 -2.03 -12.62
N ALA A 115 11.49 -2.51 -12.69
CA ALA A 115 12.48 -1.97 -13.62
C ALA A 115 12.07 -2.20 -15.09
N ARG A 116 11.56 -3.39 -15.43
CA ARG A 116 11.02 -3.69 -16.78
C ARG A 116 9.75 -2.87 -17.07
N LEU A 117 8.86 -2.75 -16.09
CA LEU A 117 7.63 -1.96 -16.20
C LEU A 117 7.91 -0.47 -16.44
N ASN A 118 8.99 0.06 -15.85
CA ASN A 118 9.43 1.44 -16.05
C ASN A 118 10.38 1.60 -17.26
N GLY A 119 10.60 0.54 -18.06
CA GLY A 119 11.46 0.58 -19.25
C GLY A 119 12.97 0.65 -18.98
N ALA A 120 13.41 0.45 -17.74
CA ALA A 120 14.84 0.44 -17.37
C ALA A 120 15.55 -0.88 -17.72
N LEU A 121 14.80 -1.97 -17.89
CA LEU A 121 15.31 -3.26 -18.33
C LEU A 121 14.52 -3.76 -19.55
N PRO A 122 15.17 -4.48 -20.50
CA PRO A 122 14.47 -5.08 -21.63
C PRO A 122 13.44 -6.12 -21.15
N PRO A 123 12.40 -6.44 -21.93
CA PRO A 123 11.46 -7.53 -21.62
C PRO A 123 12.18 -8.87 -21.43
N GLN A 124 11.63 -9.76 -20.60
CA GLN A 124 12.27 -11.05 -20.35
C GLN A 124 12.15 -11.91 -21.63
N PRO A 125 13.24 -12.61 -22.07
CA PRO A 125 13.17 -13.55 -23.18
C PRO A 125 12.19 -14.70 -22.84
N GLU A 126 11.38 -15.10 -23.81
CA GLU A 126 10.51 -16.27 -23.69
C GLU A 126 11.37 -17.53 -23.49
N PRO A 127 11.00 -18.45 -22.59
CA PRO A 127 11.63 -19.78 -22.50
C PRO A 127 11.31 -20.66 -23.72
#